data_AF-A0A170XXC9-F1
#
_entry.id   AF-A0A170XXC9-F1
#
_cell.length_a   1.000
_cell.length_b   1.000
_cell.length_c   1.000
_cell.angle_alpha   90.00
_cell.angle_beta   90.00
_cell.angle_gamma   90.00
#
_symmetry.space_group_name_H-M   'P 1'
#
loop_
_entity.id
_entity.type
_entity.pdbx_description
1 polymer ?
#
loop_
_entity_poly.entity_id
_entity_poly.type
_entity_poly.pdbx_seq_one_letter_code
_entity_poly.pdbx_strand_id
1 'polypeptide(L)'
;MFGFNVFPIMPRPFNTQYYCFSVAMLPGNEREDVERGGKIIMPPSALDHLTRLNITYPMLFKLNNEKKNRITHCGVLEFVADEGKVYLPHWMMHNLMLDEGDVVHIESANLPVATFSRFQPHSPEFLDISNPKAVLENCLRNFACLTTGDVVNIKYNTKDYELSVLVDTTRKSCFNNRM
;
A
#
# COMPACT_ATOMS: atom_id res chain seq x y z
N MET A 1 -37.53 -30.68 14.85
CA MET A 1 -37.29 -29.34 14.27
C MET A 1 -35.86 -28.96 14.57
N PHE A 2 -34.95 -29.15 13.60
CA PHE A 2 -33.53 -28.78 13.76
C PHE A 2 -33.40 -27.29 13.49
N GLY A 3 -33.02 -26.53 14.53
CA GLY A 3 -32.71 -25.11 14.42
C GLY A 3 -31.41 -24.94 13.65
N PHE A 4 -31.52 -24.51 12.39
CA PHE A 4 -30.38 -23.99 11.65
C PHE A 4 -29.94 -22.69 12.34
N ASN A 5 -28.80 -22.75 13.02
CA ASN A 5 -28.04 -21.55 13.37
C ASN A 5 -27.61 -20.88 12.06
N VAL A 6 -28.40 -19.92 11.61
CA VAL A 6 -28.01 -18.92 10.62
C VAL A 6 -26.95 -18.03 11.27
N PHE A 7 -25.70 -18.48 11.23
CA PHE A 7 -24.57 -17.58 11.43
C PHE A 7 -24.70 -16.48 10.38
N PRO A 8 -24.66 -15.19 10.75
CA PRO A 8 -24.59 -14.14 9.76
C PRO A 8 -23.34 -14.40 8.93
N ILE A 9 -23.53 -14.61 7.63
CA ILE A 9 -22.45 -14.63 6.65
C ILE A 9 -21.89 -13.20 6.68
N MET A 10 -20.97 -12.92 7.60
CA MET A 10 -20.14 -11.73 7.51
C MET A 10 -19.47 -11.83 6.14
N PRO A 11 -19.60 -10.83 5.26
CA PRO A 11 -18.83 -10.80 4.03
C PRO A 11 -17.37 -10.88 4.45
N ARG A 12 -16.73 -12.01 4.16
CA ARG A 12 -15.33 -12.18 4.48
C ARG A 12 -14.58 -11.09 3.71
N PRO A 13 -13.71 -10.30 4.36
CA PRO A 13 -12.87 -9.38 3.62
C PRO A 13 -12.13 -10.19 2.56
N PHE A 14 -11.88 -9.58 1.41
CA PHE A 14 -11.01 -10.16 0.41
C PHE A 14 -9.71 -10.55 1.11
N ASN A 15 -9.36 -11.83 1.11
CA ASN A 15 -8.15 -12.34 1.75
C ASN A 15 -7.58 -13.41 0.83
N THR A 16 -6.43 -13.11 0.24
CA THR A 16 -5.76 -14.00 -0.71
C THR A 16 -4.26 -13.81 -0.63
N GLN A 17 -3.55 -14.90 -0.92
CA GLN A 17 -2.10 -14.91 -1.05
C GLN A 17 -1.70 -14.68 -2.50
N TYR A 18 -0.72 -13.81 -2.72
CA TYR A 18 -0.16 -13.55 -4.03
C TYR A 18 1.36 -13.64 -3.99
N TYR A 19 1.96 -14.02 -5.12
CA TYR A 19 3.41 -13.93 -5.30
C TYR A 19 3.79 -12.49 -5.61
N CYS A 20 4.63 -11.90 -4.77
CA CYS A 20 5.11 -10.54 -4.95
C CYS A 20 6.33 -10.49 -5.87
N PHE A 21 6.35 -9.50 -6.75
CA PHE A 21 7.46 -9.22 -7.65
C PHE A 21 7.73 -7.72 -7.67
N SER A 22 8.95 -7.34 -8.01
CA SER A 22 9.29 -5.94 -8.24
C SER A 22 8.56 -5.43 -9.48
N VAL A 23 8.05 -4.21 -9.43
CA VAL A 23 7.42 -3.57 -10.60
C VAL A 23 8.38 -3.45 -11.80
N ALA A 24 9.69 -3.48 -11.57
CA ALA A 24 10.69 -3.53 -12.62
C ALA A 24 10.62 -4.82 -13.48
N MET A 25 10.07 -5.91 -12.95
CA MET A 25 9.85 -7.17 -13.70
C MET A 25 8.56 -7.18 -14.52
N LEU A 26 7.68 -6.18 -14.35
CA LEU A 26 6.44 -6.11 -15.12
C LEU A 26 6.79 -5.88 -16.61
N PRO A 27 6.28 -6.72 -17.53
CA PRO A 27 6.52 -6.53 -18.95
C PRO A 27 5.89 -5.22 -19.45
N GLY A 28 6.73 -4.26 -19.87
CA GLY A 28 6.30 -2.95 -20.36
C GLY A 28 7.36 -1.87 -20.18
N ASN A 29 7.00 -0.61 -20.41
CA ASN A 29 7.85 0.53 -20.08
C ASN A 29 8.05 0.62 -18.56
N GLU A 30 9.23 1.09 -18.14
CA GLU A 30 9.54 1.43 -16.75
C GLU A 30 8.52 2.45 -16.23
N ARG A 31 7.75 2.06 -15.21
CA ARG A 31 6.71 2.92 -14.61
C ARG A 31 7.21 3.52 -13.31
N GLU A 32 8.04 4.55 -13.45
CA GLU A 32 8.59 5.28 -12.29
C GLU A 32 7.50 5.87 -11.38
N ASP A 33 6.32 6.18 -11.91
CA ASP A 33 5.18 6.67 -11.13
C ASP A 33 4.66 5.64 -10.10
N VAL A 34 4.81 4.35 -10.41
CA VAL A 34 4.42 3.25 -9.50
C VAL A 34 5.45 3.09 -8.41
N GLU A 35 6.73 3.10 -8.78
CA GLU A 35 7.86 3.04 -7.83
C GLU A 35 7.81 4.18 -6.81
N ARG A 36 7.40 5.38 -7.24
CA ARG A 36 7.31 6.56 -6.38
C ARG A 36 6.00 6.66 -5.60
N GLY A 37 5.08 5.71 -5.79
CA GLY A 37 3.73 5.74 -5.25
C GLY A 37 3.45 4.68 -4.18
N GLY A 38 2.29 4.81 -3.55
CA GLY A 38 1.73 3.84 -2.59
C GLY A 38 0.76 2.83 -3.21
N LYS A 39 0.91 2.56 -4.52
CA LYS A 39 -0.05 1.78 -5.29
C LYS A 39 0.61 0.56 -5.91
N ILE A 40 -0.10 -0.57 -5.87
CA ILE A 40 0.36 -1.86 -6.39
C ILE A 40 -0.40 -2.25 -7.64
N ILE A 41 0.11 -3.22 -8.39
CA ILE A 41 -0.57 -3.79 -9.55
C ILE A 41 -1.02 -5.20 -9.20
N MET A 42 -2.30 -5.47 -9.45
CA MET A 42 -2.96 -6.72 -9.09
C MET A 42 -3.49 -7.44 -10.35
N PRO A 43 -3.85 -8.73 -10.26
CA PRO A 43 -4.41 -9.45 -11.40
C PRO A 43 -5.90 -9.10 -11.59
N PRO A 44 -6.43 -9.22 -12.83
CA PRO A 44 -7.83 -8.93 -13.11
C PRO A 44 -8.81 -9.83 -12.34
N SER A 45 -8.43 -11.06 -11.98
CA SER A 45 -9.23 -11.90 -11.09
C SER A 45 -9.46 -11.28 -9.70
N ALA A 46 -8.51 -10.50 -9.19
CA ALA A 46 -8.70 -9.78 -7.93
C ALA A 46 -9.84 -8.76 -8.07
N LEU A 47 -9.92 -8.04 -9.19
CA LEU A 47 -11.00 -7.07 -9.42
C LEU A 47 -12.38 -7.74 -9.44
N ASP A 48 -12.54 -8.88 -10.13
CA ASP A 48 -13.80 -9.62 -10.15
C ASP A 48 -14.25 -10.01 -8.72
N HIS A 49 -13.32 -10.49 -7.90
CA HIS A 49 -13.58 -10.81 -6.50
C HIS A 49 -13.98 -9.58 -5.68
N LEU A 50 -13.29 -8.46 -5.86
CA LEU A 50 -13.59 -7.20 -5.16
C LEU A 50 -14.95 -6.63 -5.56
N THR A 51 -15.32 -6.74 -6.84
CA THR A 51 -16.65 -6.34 -7.34
C THR A 51 -17.75 -7.20 -6.75
N ARG A 52 -17.56 -8.52 -6.62
CA ARG A 52 -18.51 -9.42 -5.94
C ARG A 52 -18.70 -9.09 -4.47
N LEU A 53 -17.63 -8.65 -3.80
CA LEU A 53 -17.66 -8.18 -2.43
C LEU A 53 -18.23 -6.75 -2.28
N ASN A 54 -18.63 -6.13 -3.39
CA ASN A 54 -19.24 -4.80 -3.44
C ASN A 54 -18.34 -3.72 -2.82
N ILE A 55 -17.02 -3.87 -2.95
CA ILE A 55 -16.03 -2.91 -2.43
C ILE A 55 -16.00 -1.68 -3.34
N THR A 56 -16.28 -0.53 -2.76
CA THR A 56 -16.27 0.76 -3.45
C THR A 56 -14.92 1.46 -3.34
N TYR A 57 -14.63 2.33 -4.31
CA TYR A 57 -13.39 3.11 -4.30
C TYR A 57 -13.36 4.11 -3.12
N PRO A 58 -12.21 4.33 -2.45
CA PRO A 58 -10.87 3.77 -2.72
C PRO A 58 -10.69 2.32 -2.24
N MET A 59 -10.13 1.47 -3.10
CA MET A 59 -9.78 0.10 -2.76
C MET A 59 -8.43 0.07 -2.07
N LEU A 60 -8.44 -0.15 -0.75
CA LEU A 60 -7.25 -0.22 0.08
C LEU A 60 -7.03 -1.67 0.52
N PHE A 61 -5.75 -2.02 0.58
CA PHE A 61 -5.29 -3.35 0.89
C PHE A 61 -4.27 -3.29 2.02
N LYS A 62 -4.33 -4.31 2.86
CA LYS A 62 -3.35 -4.60 3.89
C LYS A 62 -2.50 -5.75 3.39
N LEU A 63 -1.20 -5.50 3.28
CA LEU A 63 -0.20 -6.51 2.95
C LEU A 63 0.42 -7.00 4.26
N ASN A 64 0.46 -8.31 4.42
CA ASN A 64 1.07 -8.96 5.57
C ASN A 64 2.12 -9.97 5.10
N ASN A 65 3.35 -9.78 5.57
CA ASN A 65 4.40 -10.78 5.45
C ASN A 65 4.42 -11.64 6.72
N GLU A 66 3.88 -12.85 6.65
CA GLU A 66 3.85 -13.79 7.78
C GLU A 66 5.25 -14.20 8.24
N LYS A 67 6.24 -14.26 7.33
CA LYS A 67 7.60 -14.68 7.68
C LYS A 67 8.28 -13.70 8.62
N LYS A 68 8.00 -12.41 8.46
CA LYS A 68 8.67 -11.30 9.19
C LYS A 68 7.73 -10.56 10.14
N ASN A 69 6.45 -10.95 10.17
CA ASN A 69 5.38 -10.28 10.94
C ASN A 69 5.34 -8.77 10.65
N ARG A 70 5.58 -8.40 9.39
CA ARG A 70 5.54 -7.01 8.92
C ARG A 70 4.24 -6.79 8.17
N ILE A 71 3.61 -5.65 8.44
CA ILE A 71 2.35 -5.26 7.84
C ILE A 71 2.55 -3.88 7.23
N THR A 72 2.08 -3.70 6.00
CA THR A 72 1.95 -2.40 5.36
C THR A 72 0.58 -2.28 4.71
N HIS A 73 0.22 -1.09 4.28
CA HIS A 73 -1.05 -0.83 3.62
C HIS A 73 -0.78 -0.10 2.32
N CYS A 74 -1.51 -0.47 1.27
CA CYS A 74 -1.34 0.10 -0.06
C CYS A 74 -2.68 0.23 -0.78
N GLY A 75 -2.71 1.07 -1.80
CA GLY A 75 -3.81 1.10 -2.76
C GLY A 75 -3.51 0.20 -3.96
N VAL A 76 -4.49 0.01 -4.83
CA VAL A 76 -4.29 -0.56 -6.17
C VAL A 76 -4.21 0.57 -7.20
N LEU A 77 -3.30 0.45 -8.16
CA LEU A 77 -3.25 1.32 -9.32
C LEU A 77 -4.12 0.77 -10.45
N GLU A 78 -3.79 -0.45 -10.89
CA GLU A 78 -4.40 -1.10 -12.04
C GLU A 78 -4.43 -2.62 -11.85
N PHE A 79 -5.31 -3.28 -12.59
CA PHE A 79 -5.50 -4.73 -12.56
C PHE A 79 -5.00 -5.39 -13.85
N VAL A 80 -3.68 -5.34 -14.06
CA VAL A 80 -3.02 -5.83 -15.30
C VAL A 80 -1.93 -6.88 -15.04
N ALA A 81 -1.76 -7.31 -13.79
CA ALA A 81 -0.77 -8.33 -13.45
C ALA A 81 -1.19 -9.73 -13.94
N ASP A 82 -0.22 -10.62 -14.12
CA ASP A 82 -0.49 -12.04 -14.35
C ASP A 82 -1.24 -12.66 -13.17
N GLU A 83 -2.11 -13.63 -13.47
CA GLU A 83 -2.87 -14.38 -12.48
C GLU A 83 -1.97 -14.98 -11.39
N GLY A 84 -2.32 -14.72 -10.12
CA GLY A 84 -1.55 -15.17 -8.95
C GLY A 84 -0.31 -14.33 -8.62
N LYS A 85 0.02 -13.30 -9.41
CA LYS A 85 1.15 -12.40 -9.15
C LYS A 85 0.69 -10.99 -8.81
N VAL A 86 1.46 -10.30 -7.98
CA VAL A 86 1.29 -8.87 -7.68
C VAL A 86 2.62 -8.17 -7.82
N TYR A 87 2.58 -6.94 -8.34
CA TYR A 87 3.77 -6.13 -8.50
C TYR A 87 3.76 -5.00 -7.48
N LEU A 88 4.80 -4.97 -6.66
CA LEU A 88 4.99 -4.04 -5.58
C LEU A 88 6.14 -3.09 -5.94
N PRO A 89 6.09 -1.83 -5.47
CA PRO A 89 7.22 -0.95 -5.61
C PRO A 89 8.38 -1.39 -4.70
N HIS A 90 9.61 -1.11 -5.10
CA HIS A 90 10.82 -1.61 -4.44
C HIS A 90 10.89 -1.22 -2.95
N TRP A 91 10.51 0.01 -2.60
CA TRP A 91 10.49 0.46 -1.20
C TRP A 91 9.50 -0.34 -0.33
N MET A 92 8.39 -0.80 -0.89
CA MET A 92 7.39 -1.60 -0.17
C MET A 92 7.88 -3.02 0.05
N MET A 93 8.56 -3.61 -0.94
CA MET A 93 9.24 -4.90 -0.78
C MET A 93 10.31 -4.81 0.31
N HIS A 94 11.09 -3.73 0.33
CA HIS A 94 12.09 -3.49 1.36
C HIS A 94 11.46 -3.36 2.76
N ASN A 95 10.38 -2.57 2.92
CA ASN A 95 9.68 -2.41 4.19
C ASN A 95 9.10 -3.72 4.73
N LEU A 96 8.56 -4.55 3.83
CA LEU A 96 8.01 -5.85 4.18
C LEU A 96 9.10 -6.94 4.30
N MET A 97 10.35 -6.65 3.92
CA MET A 97 11.45 -7.62 3.84
C MET A 97 11.04 -8.84 3.00
N LEU A 98 10.54 -8.56 1.79
CA LEU A 98 10.13 -9.54 0.80
C LEU A 98 11.15 -9.63 -0.32
N ASP A 99 11.44 -10.85 -0.75
CA ASP A 99 12.20 -11.14 -1.96
C ASP A 99 11.27 -11.40 -3.16
N GLU A 100 11.80 -11.32 -4.37
CA GLU A 100 11.03 -11.59 -5.58
C GLU A 100 10.57 -13.05 -5.63
N GLY A 101 9.27 -13.25 -5.80
CA GLY A 101 8.63 -14.57 -5.74
C GLY A 101 8.20 -15.00 -4.33
N ASP A 102 8.37 -14.16 -3.30
CA ASP A 102 7.79 -14.46 -1.99
C ASP A 102 6.27 -14.32 -1.97
N VAL A 103 5.64 -15.05 -1.06
CA VAL A 103 4.18 -15.00 -0.87
C VAL A 103 3.83 -13.91 0.14
N VAL A 104 2.97 -12.99 -0.28
CA VAL A 104 2.39 -11.94 0.58
C VAL A 104 0.90 -12.17 0.75
N HIS A 105 0.39 -11.97 1.97
CA HIS A 105 -1.04 -11.99 2.23
C HIS A 105 -1.63 -10.61 1.96
N ILE A 106 -2.63 -10.56 1.09
CA ILE A 106 -3.36 -9.34 0.76
C ILE A 106 -4.77 -9.44 1.29
N GLU A 107 -5.14 -8.49 2.15
CA GLU A 107 -6.46 -8.38 2.74
C GLU A 107 -7.11 -7.04 2.35
N SER A 108 -8.37 -7.00 1.93
CA SER A 108 -9.08 -5.72 1.76
C SER A 108 -9.32 -5.09 3.12
N ALA A 109 -8.95 -3.81 3.27
CA ALA A 109 -9.13 -3.07 4.50
C ALA A 109 -9.82 -1.74 4.22
N ASN A 110 -10.91 -1.45 4.94
CA ASN A 110 -11.45 -0.10 4.98
C ASN A 110 -10.76 0.68 6.10
N LEU A 111 -9.97 1.68 5.72
CA LEU A 111 -9.19 2.48 6.66
C LEU A 111 -9.79 3.89 6.74
N PRO A 112 -10.05 4.42 7.95
CA PRO A 112 -10.44 5.82 8.13
C PRO A 112 -9.35 6.77 7.62
N VAL A 113 -9.76 8.00 7.30
CA VAL A 113 -8.83 9.04 6.87
C VAL A 113 -8.03 9.56 8.05
N ALA A 114 -6.72 9.67 7.87
CA ALA A 114 -5.81 10.22 8.88
C ALA A 114 -5.99 11.73 8.97
N THR A 115 -6.17 12.26 10.19
CA THR A 115 -6.16 13.72 10.43
C THR A 115 -4.76 14.26 10.73
N PHE A 116 -3.86 13.42 11.23
CA PHE A 116 -2.52 13.85 11.61
C PHE A 116 -1.51 12.71 11.50
N SER A 117 -0.47 12.91 10.69
CA SER A 117 0.66 12.00 10.55
C SER A 117 1.96 12.71 10.87
N ARG A 118 2.87 12.02 11.55
CA ARG A 118 4.23 12.52 11.82
C ARG A 118 5.21 11.78 10.94
N PHE A 119 6.19 12.49 10.40
CA PHE A 119 7.25 11.91 9.61
C PHE A 119 8.58 12.35 10.18
N GLN A 120 9.53 11.43 10.19
CA GLN A 120 10.91 11.70 10.57
C GLN A 120 11.81 11.49 9.35
N PRO A 121 12.40 12.56 8.80
CA PRO A 121 13.41 12.42 7.75
C PRO A 121 14.68 11.78 8.32
N HIS A 122 15.28 10.87 7.56
CA HIS A 122 16.55 10.24 7.92
C HIS A 122 17.73 11.16 7.58
N SER A 123 17.63 11.90 6.47
CA SER A 123 18.63 12.88 6.07
C SER A 123 18.26 14.29 6.53
N PRO A 124 19.19 15.04 7.18
CA PRO A 124 18.97 16.45 7.52
C PRO A 124 18.81 17.32 6.27
N GLU A 125 19.29 16.87 5.11
CA GLU A 125 19.15 17.60 3.83
C GLU A 125 17.69 17.81 3.43
N PHE A 126 16.76 17.00 3.95
CA PHE A 126 15.32 17.24 3.73
C PHE A 126 14.85 18.52 4.44
N LEU A 127 15.45 18.88 5.57
CA LEU A 127 15.14 20.10 6.32
C LEU A 127 15.71 21.36 5.66
N ASP A 128 16.75 21.22 4.84
CA ASP A 128 17.33 22.31 4.03
C ASP A 128 16.50 22.69 2.80
N ILE A 129 15.50 21.86 2.44
CA ILE A 129 14.57 22.18 1.36
C ILE A 129 13.79 23.44 1.72
N SER A 130 13.59 24.36 0.77
CA SER A 130 12.89 25.63 1.04
C SER A 130 11.45 25.45 1.54
N ASN A 131 10.76 24.38 1.09
CA ASN A 131 9.38 24.05 1.47
C ASN A 131 9.20 22.53 1.69
N PRO A 132 9.72 21.95 2.78
CA PRO A 132 9.69 20.50 3.00
C PRO A 132 8.25 19.99 3.18
N LYS A 133 7.37 20.81 3.75
CA LYS A 133 5.96 20.49 3.94
C LYS A 133 5.22 20.32 2.61
N ALA A 134 5.42 21.23 1.65
CA ALA A 134 4.76 21.14 0.34
C ALA A 134 5.23 19.93 -0.46
N VAL A 135 6.53 19.60 -0.37
CA VAL A 135 7.10 18.38 -0.99
C VAL A 135 6.47 17.13 -0.38
N LEU A 136 6.36 17.09 0.94
CA LEU A 136 5.69 16.00 1.65
C LEU A 136 4.23 15.86 1.21
N GLU A 137 3.44 16.94 1.25
CA GLU A 137 2.02 16.91 0.84
C GLU A 137 1.82 16.47 -0.62
N ASN A 138 2.70 16.92 -1.52
CA ASN A 138 2.67 16.49 -2.92
C ASN A 138 3.00 15.01 -3.07
N CYS A 139 3.99 14.51 -2.32
CA CYS A 139 4.34 13.10 -2.32
C CYS A 139 3.21 12.24 -1.75
N LEU A 140 2.65 12.64 -0.60
CA LEU A 140 1.53 11.96 0.05
C LEU A 140 0.27 11.86 -0.82
N ARG A 141 0.12 12.69 -1.86
CA ARG A 141 -0.93 12.51 -2.88
C ARG A 141 -0.81 11.20 -3.66
N ASN A 142 0.41 10.70 -3.84
CA ASN A 142 0.67 9.46 -4.57
C ASN A 142 0.53 8.21 -3.69
N PHE A 143 0.55 8.39 -2.36
CA PHE A 143 0.33 7.32 -1.39
C PHE A 143 -1.15 7.24 -1.03
N ALA A 144 -1.79 6.13 -1.36
CA ALA A 144 -3.17 5.87 -0.94
C ALA A 144 -3.26 5.54 0.56
N CYS A 145 -2.13 5.13 1.15
CA CYS A 145 -2.06 4.61 2.50
C CYS A 145 -0.70 4.85 3.13
N LEU A 146 -0.70 5.00 4.45
CA LEU A 146 0.50 5.10 5.27
C LEU A 146 0.36 4.16 6.45
N THR A 147 1.47 3.54 6.83
CA THR A 147 1.51 2.64 7.98
C THR A 147 2.59 3.13 8.92
N THR A 148 2.28 3.17 10.21
CA THR A 148 3.27 3.56 11.23
C THR A 148 4.44 2.59 11.23
N GLY A 149 5.64 3.12 11.17
CA GLY A 149 6.89 2.35 11.15
C GLY A 149 7.38 1.98 9.75
N ASP A 150 6.62 2.27 8.69
CA ASP A 150 7.12 2.17 7.32
C ASP A 150 8.11 3.30 7.01
N VAL A 151 9.08 3.00 6.14
CA VAL A 151 9.98 3.99 5.55
C VAL A 151 9.46 4.28 4.14
N VAL A 152 9.06 5.52 3.90
CA VAL A 152 8.63 5.96 2.57
C VAL A 152 9.77 6.73 1.92
N ASN A 153 10.00 6.47 0.63
CA ASN A 153 10.99 7.19 -0.15
C ASN A 153 10.29 8.33 -0.91
N ILE A 154 10.82 9.54 -0.76
CA ILE A 154 10.33 10.77 -1.38
C ILE A 154 11.40 11.29 -2.31
N LYS A 155 11.13 11.23 -3.62
CA LYS A 155 12.00 11.84 -4.62
C LYS A 155 11.67 13.32 -4.79
N TYR A 156 12.67 14.18 -4.60
CA TYR A 156 12.55 15.61 -4.85
C TYR A 156 13.75 16.11 -5.66
N ASN A 157 13.47 16.74 -6.81
CA ASN A 157 14.45 17.03 -7.86
C ASN A 157 15.18 15.75 -8.30
N THR A 158 16.46 15.65 -7.96
CA THR A 158 17.38 14.56 -8.35
C THR A 158 17.84 13.74 -7.15
N LYS A 159 17.27 14.00 -5.96
CA LYS A 159 17.62 13.31 -4.71
C LYS A 159 16.41 12.55 -4.16
N ASP A 160 16.69 11.36 -3.66
CA ASP A 160 15.75 10.49 -2.98
C ASP A 160 15.94 10.67 -1.47
N TYR A 161 14.84 10.94 -0.76
CA TYR A 161 14.83 11.21 0.68
C TYR A 161 14.01 10.14 1.39
N GLU A 162 14.60 9.49 2.38
CA GLU A 162 13.91 8.49 3.19
C GLU A 162 13.27 9.14 4.42
N LEU A 163 11.97 8.88 4.60
CA LEU A 163 11.20 9.35 5.74
C LEU A 163 10.52 8.18 6.44
N SER A 164 10.74 8.06 7.74
CA SER A 164 9.98 7.13 8.57
C SER A 164 8.64 7.72 8.98
N VAL A 165 7.58 6.95 8.80
CA VAL A 165 6.25 7.28 9.32
C VAL A 165 6.24 7.03 10.82
N LEU A 166 6.17 8.10 11.60
CA LEU A 166 6.02 8.05 13.06
C LEU A 166 4.55 8.01 13.48
N VAL A 167 4.33 7.65 14.75
CA VAL A 167 3.03 7.22 15.29
C VAL A 167 1.86 8.11 14.84
N ASP A 168 0.92 7.45 14.18
CA ASP A 168 -0.43 7.95 13.94
C ASP A 168 -1.16 7.86 15.29
N THR A 169 -1.43 9.00 15.93
CA THR A 169 -2.12 9.00 17.22
C THR A 169 -3.63 8.88 17.02
N THR A 170 -4.11 7.90 16.23
CA THR A 170 -5.51 7.45 16.21
C THR A 170 -5.71 6.27 15.24
N ARG A 171 -5.58 5.03 15.73
CA ARG A 171 -6.13 3.78 15.15
C ARG A 171 -6.26 3.75 13.61
N LYS A 172 -5.20 3.26 12.95
CA LYS A 172 -5.18 2.76 11.56
C LYS A 172 -5.78 3.74 10.54
N SER A 173 -5.03 4.75 10.12
CA SER A 173 -5.56 5.72 9.18
C SER A 173 -4.66 5.92 7.95
N CYS A 174 -5.28 5.99 6.77
CA CYS A 174 -4.63 6.12 5.46
C CYS A 174 -5.06 7.42 4.76
N PHE A 175 -4.15 8.03 4.01
CA PHE A 175 -4.31 9.34 3.38
C PHE A 175 -5.16 9.22 2.09
N ASN A 176 -6.36 9.81 2.06
CA ASN A 176 -7.20 9.82 0.86
C ASN A 176 -7.10 11.20 0.18
N ASN A 177 -6.31 11.31 -0.89
CA ASN A 177 -6.22 12.53 -1.67
C ASN A 177 -7.28 12.50 -2.79
N ARG A 178 -8.52 12.93 -2.48
CA ARG A 178 -9.49 13.34 -3.49
C ARG A 178 -9.19 14.79 -3.87
N MET A 179 -8.71 15.00 -5.09
CA MET A 179 -8.96 16.23 -5.84
C MET A 179 -10.27 16.07 -6.61
#